data_AF-A0A9P9WVY2-F1
#
_entry.id   AF-A0A9P9WVY2-F1
#
_cell.length_a   1.000
_cell.length_b   1.000
_cell.length_c   1.000
_cell.angle_alpha   90.00
_cell.angle_beta   90.00
_cell.angle_gamma   90.00
#
_symmetry.space_group_name_H-M   'P 1'
#
loop_
_entity.id
_entity.type
_entity.pdbx_description
1 polymer ?
#
loop_
_entity_poly.entity_id
_entity_poly.type
_entity_poly.pdbx_seq_one_letter_code
_entity_poly.pdbx_strand_id
1 'polypeptide(L)'
;MIRLPAIMVALLTFSGWTIAANVLRADRQPATGKAFHTVFPKQGIEVSATEDFIKKTVGSDDLLPWTDVSGSNLISWTVEASPEEVETLKSHTGIGHVDRFDPPKKRYEPAVE
;
A
#
# COMPACT_ATOMS: atom_id res chain seq x y z
N MET A 1 -57.97 -12.96 20.79
CA MET A 1 -56.81 -13.88 20.93
C MET A 1 -56.28 -14.17 19.54
N ILE A 2 -55.15 -13.56 19.17
CA ILE A 2 -54.39 -13.91 17.96
C ILE A 2 -52.94 -14.09 18.42
N ARG A 3 -52.42 -15.30 18.18
CA ARG A 3 -51.08 -15.75 18.54
C ARG A 3 -50.10 -15.27 17.47
N LEU A 4 -49.02 -14.61 17.88
CA LEU A 4 -47.79 -14.49 17.09
C LEU A 4 -47.15 -15.88 16.98
N PRO A 5 -46.52 -16.19 15.84
CA PRO A 5 -45.18 -16.74 15.97
C PRO A 5 -44.16 -16.10 15.02
N ALA A 6 -43.01 -15.83 15.65
CA ALA A 6 -41.66 -16.08 15.16
C ALA A 6 -41.23 -15.40 13.85
N ILE A 7 -40.60 -14.25 14.06
CA ILE A 7 -39.52 -13.69 13.24
C ILE A 7 -38.50 -14.80 12.95
N MET A 8 -38.27 -15.09 11.68
CA MET A 8 -37.13 -15.87 11.21
C MET A 8 -36.62 -15.26 9.90
N VAL A 9 -35.94 -14.11 10.01
CA VAL A 9 -35.16 -13.54 8.91
C VAL A 9 -33.77 -14.15 8.99
N ALA A 10 -33.57 -15.26 8.30
CA ALA A 10 -32.25 -15.86 8.09
C ALA A 10 -31.50 -15.06 7.01
N LEU A 11 -30.88 -13.96 7.43
CA LEU A 11 -29.93 -13.19 6.60
C LEU A 11 -28.53 -13.78 6.77
N LEU A 12 -28.25 -14.91 6.12
CA LEU A 12 -26.91 -15.48 6.04
C LEU A 12 -26.70 -16.19 4.70
N THR A 13 -26.24 -15.44 3.70
CA THR A 13 -25.22 -15.97 2.80
C THR A 13 -24.13 -14.93 2.66
N PHE A 14 -23.10 -15.13 3.48
CA PHE A 14 -21.75 -14.69 3.24
C PHE A 14 -21.36 -15.02 1.78
N SER A 15 -21.37 -14.02 0.91
CA SER A 15 -20.31 -13.90 -0.10
C SER A 15 -19.30 -12.92 0.52
N GLY A 16 -18.48 -13.36 1.47
CA GLY A 16 -17.38 -14.26 1.14
C GLY A 16 -16.34 -13.44 0.40
N TRP A 17 -15.52 -12.73 1.20
CA TRP A 17 -14.44 -11.82 0.82
C TRP A 17 -13.78 -12.12 -0.53
N THR A 18 -13.89 -11.20 -1.48
CA THR A 18 -12.86 -11.02 -2.52
C THR A 18 -11.93 -9.89 -2.11
N ILE A 19 -11.12 -10.10 -1.05
CA ILE A 19 -9.88 -9.33 -0.88
C ILE A 19 -8.73 -10.25 -1.30
N ALA A 20 -8.67 -10.53 -2.60
CA ALA A 20 -7.59 -11.29 -3.21
C ALA A 20 -7.02 -10.50 -4.39
N ALA A 21 -6.53 -9.30 -4.11
CA ALA A 21 -5.64 -8.56 -5.00
C ALA A 21 -4.92 -7.51 -4.15
N ASN A 22 -3.74 -7.85 -3.61
CA ASN A 22 -2.64 -6.91 -3.26
C ASN A 22 -1.56 -7.52 -2.35
N VAL A 23 -1.66 -8.81 -1.99
CA VAL A 23 -0.54 -9.57 -1.38
C VAL A 23 0.68 -9.68 -2.32
N LEU A 24 0.58 -9.24 -3.58
CA LEU A 24 1.40 -9.74 -4.69
C LEU A 24 2.61 -8.90 -5.14
N ARG A 25 2.96 -7.77 -4.49
CA ARG A 25 4.22 -7.04 -4.82
C ARG A 25 5.24 -6.96 -3.69
N ALA A 26 4.82 -7.12 -2.44
CA ALA A 26 5.70 -7.19 -1.28
C ALA A 26 6.44 -8.54 -1.11
N ASP A 27 6.08 -9.56 -1.91
CA ASP A 27 6.78 -10.86 -1.94
C ASP A 27 8.12 -10.81 -2.73
N ARG A 28 8.41 -9.72 -3.42
CA ARG A 28 9.70 -9.54 -4.10
C ARG A 28 10.74 -9.04 -3.11
N GLN A 29 11.97 -9.53 -3.24
CA GLN A 29 13.11 -8.92 -2.60
C GLN A 29 13.52 -7.67 -3.41
N PRO A 30 13.99 -6.60 -2.75
CA PRO A 30 14.57 -5.47 -3.46
C PRO A 30 15.84 -5.94 -4.20
N ALA A 31 16.15 -5.32 -5.32
CA ALA A 31 17.38 -5.56 -6.06
C ALA A 31 18.61 -5.28 -5.20
N THR A 32 19.74 -5.89 -5.58
CA THR A 32 21.02 -5.70 -4.90
C THR A 32 21.35 -4.22 -4.75
N GLY A 33 21.60 -3.78 -3.52
CA GLY A 33 21.93 -2.39 -3.19
C GLY A 33 20.73 -1.45 -3.02
N LYS A 34 19.49 -1.96 -3.15
CA LYS A 34 18.26 -1.21 -2.88
C LYS A 34 17.50 -1.75 -1.67
N ALA A 35 16.57 -0.96 -1.18
CA ALA A 35 15.61 -1.34 -0.14
C ALA A 35 14.23 -0.79 -0.48
N PHE A 36 13.19 -1.31 0.18
CA PHE A 36 11.86 -0.72 0.09
C PHE A 36 11.75 0.47 1.02
N HIS A 37 11.06 1.50 0.51
CA HIS A 37 10.84 2.76 1.19
C HIS A 37 9.41 3.22 1.00
N THR A 38 8.88 3.90 2.00
CA THR A 38 7.62 4.63 1.90
C THR A 38 7.92 6.13 1.83
N VAL A 39 7.50 6.77 0.74
CA VAL A 39 7.69 8.20 0.47
C VAL A 39 6.41 8.93 0.84
N PHE A 40 6.52 9.89 1.75
CA PHE A 40 5.40 10.68 2.27
C PHE A 40 5.44 12.10 1.70
N PRO A 41 4.47 12.47 0.85
CA PRO A 41 4.39 13.82 0.30
C PRO A 41 3.92 14.82 1.35
N LYS A 42 4.21 16.10 1.14
CA LYS A 42 3.62 17.17 1.96
C LYS A 42 2.14 17.34 1.61
N GLN A 43 1.35 17.87 2.54
CA GLN A 43 -0.04 18.22 2.25
C GLN A 43 -0.12 19.39 1.27
N GLY A 44 -1.13 19.38 0.39
CA GLY A 44 -1.38 20.48 -0.56
C GLY A 44 -0.41 20.56 -1.74
N ILE A 45 0.41 19.53 -1.96
CA ILE A 45 1.30 19.42 -3.12
C ILE A 45 0.53 18.95 -4.35
N GLU A 46 1.04 19.31 -5.53
CA GLU A 46 0.54 18.76 -6.78
C GLU A 46 1.01 17.30 -6.90
N VAL A 47 0.03 16.40 -6.76
CA VAL A 47 0.27 14.95 -6.61
C VAL A 47 0.90 14.38 -7.87
N SER A 48 0.46 14.79 -9.06
CA SER A 48 0.91 14.21 -10.34
C SER A 48 2.39 14.51 -10.62
N ALA A 49 2.83 15.74 -10.39
CA ALA A 49 4.21 16.17 -10.57
C ALA A 49 5.13 15.52 -9.53
N THR A 50 4.64 15.32 -8.31
CA THR A 50 5.40 14.62 -7.26
C THR A 50 5.52 13.13 -7.57
N GLU A 51 4.46 12.51 -8.08
CA GLU A 51 4.48 11.14 -8.59
C GLU A 51 5.48 10.97 -9.74
N ASP A 52 5.40 11.85 -10.74
CA ASP A 52 6.31 11.84 -11.89
C ASP A 52 7.76 12.02 -11.47
N PHE A 53 8.02 12.88 -10.47
CA PHE A 53 9.33 13.05 -9.90
C PHE A 53 9.82 11.75 -9.24
N ILE A 54 9.02 11.14 -8.37
CA ILE A 54 9.36 9.89 -7.68
C ILE A 54 9.69 8.80 -8.71
N LYS A 55 8.81 8.60 -9.70
CA LYS A 55 9.02 7.61 -10.78
C LYS A 55 10.31 7.85 -11.56
N LYS A 56 10.62 9.10 -11.90
CA LYS A 56 11.87 9.46 -12.59
C LYS A 56 13.10 9.19 -11.72
N THR A 57 13.02 9.41 -10.41
CA THR A 57 14.13 9.21 -9.48
C THR A 57 14.42 7.72 -9.26
N VAL A 58 13.40 6.89 -9.02
CA VAL A 58 13.60 5.47 -8.66
C VAL A 58 13.48 4.51 -9.84
N GLY A 59 12.98 4.98 -10.99
CA GLY A 59 12.76 4.16 -12.18
C GLY A 59 11.69 3.08 -12.03
N SER A 60 10.80 3.20 -11.04
CA SER A 60 9.75 2.22 -10.75
C SER A 60 8.42 2.88 -10.38
N ASP A 61 7.32 2.17 -10.66
CA ASP A 61 5.98 2.52 -10.20
C ASP A 61 5.77 2.18 -8.72
N ASP A 62 4.68 2.68 -8.13
CA ASP A 62 4.27 2.31 -6.78
C ASP A 62 4.10 0.79 -6.63
N LEU A 63 4.80 0.24 -5.65
CA LEU A 63 4.79 -1.18 -5.33
C LEU A 63 3.60 -1.55 -4.45
N LEU A 64 3.07 -0.61 -3.67
CA LEU A 64 1.91 -0.79 -2.81
C LEU A 64 0.98 0.42 -2.96
N PRO A 65 0.19 0.47 -4.06
CA PRO A 65 -0.84 1.50 -4.25
C PRO A 65 -2.00 1.24 -3.29
N TRP A 66 -1.77 1.42 -1.99
CA TRP A 66 -2.81 1.52 -0.99
C TRP A 66 -3.13 2.99 -0.86
N THR A 67 -4.06 3.43 -1.68
CA THR A 67 -4.72 4.68 -1.41
C THR A 67 -6.20 4.39 -1.31
N ASP A 68 -6.75 4.63 -0.13
CA ASP A 68 -8.16 4.89 -0.01
C ASP A 68 -8.47 6.11 -0.89
N VAL A 69 -8.97 5.85 -2.09
CA VAL A 69 -9.32 6.87 -3.08
C VAL A 69 -10.65 7.56 -2.71
N SER A 70 -11.14 7.39 -1.48
CA SER A 70 -12.29 8.14 -0.98
C SER A 70 -11.84 9.45 -0.30
N GLY A 71 -11.56 10.45 -1.14
CA GLY A 71 -11.32 11.83 -0.68
C GLY A 71 -9.92 12.36 -0.97
N SER A 72 -9.61 12.55 -2.25
CA SER A 72 -8.66 13.55 -2.79
C SER A 72 -7.19 13.60 -2.29
N ASN A 73 -6.73 12.76 -1.37
CA ASN A 73 -5.36 12.84 -0.85
C ASN A 73 -4.66 11.49 -0.90
N LEU A 74 -3.70 11.36 -1.82
CA LEU A 74 -2.76 10.25 -1.79
C LEU A 74 -1.86 10.34 -0.55
N ILE A 75 -1.77 9.26 0.23
CA ILE A 75 -1.10 9.28 1.55
C ILE A 75 0.41 8.98 1.44
N SER A 76 0.82 8.10 0.53
CA SER A 76 2.23 7.71 0.36
C SER A 76 2.46 6.85 -0.88
N TRP A 77 3.73 6.75 -1.31
CA TRP A 77 4.20 5.81 -2.33
C TRP A 77 5.15 4.79 -1.74
N THR A 78 5.04 3.51 -2.11
CA THR A 78 6.04 2.50 -1.77
C THR A 78 6.95 2.25 -2.97
N VAL A 79 8.25 2.46 -2.81
CA VAL A 79 9.22 2.36 -3.89
C VAL A 79 10.42 1.51 -3.48
N GLU A 80 11.15 1.05 -4.49
CA GLU A 80 12.46 0.44 -4.30
C GLU A 80 13.55 1.46 -4.66
N ALA A 81 14.40 1.81 -3.70
CA ALA A 81 15.38 2.87 -3.86
C ALA A 81 16.76 2.51 -3.29
N SER A 82 17.82 3.00 -3.94
CA SER A 82 19.18 3.03 -3.43
C SER A 82 19.38 4.17 -2.41
N PRO A 83 20.47 4.17 -1.62
CA PRO A 83 20.74 5.27 -0.70
C PRO A 83 20.82 6.64 -1.39
N GLU A 84 21.43 6.72 -2.58
CA GLU A 84 21.55 7.98 -3.35
C GLU A 84 20.19 8.47 -3.87
N GLU A 85 19.33 7.54 -4.32
CA GLU A 85 17.96 7.84 -4.74
C GLU A 85 17.14 8.34 -3.55
N VAL A 86 17.31 7.75 -2.35
CA VAL A 86 16.64 8.20 -1.11
C VAL A 86 17.05 9.63 -0.73
N GLU A 87 18.33 9.97 -0.81
CA GLU A 87 18.78 11.34 -0.53
C GLU A 87 18.22 12.34 -1.56
N THR A 88 18.13 11.93 -2.82
CA THR A 88 17.48 12.72 -3.87
C THR A 88 16.00 12.96 -3.55
N LEU A 89 15.27 11.93 -3.12
CA LEU A 89 13.87 12.04 -2.71
C LEU A 89 13.70 12.98 -1.52
N LYS A 90 14.54 12.86 -0.48
CA LYS A 90 14.49 13.73 0.71
C LYS A 90 14.79 15.20 0.38
N SER A 91 15.57 15.46 -0.66
CA SER A 91 15.91 16.83 -1.08
C SER A 91 14.76 17.55 -1.81
N HIS A 92 13.74 16.82 -2.26
CA HIS A 92 12.64 17.39 -3.04
C HIS A 92 11.66 18.18 -2.15
N THR A 93 11.29 19.38 -2.59
CA THR A 93 10.45 20.30 -1.80
C THR A 93 9.05 19.76 -1.53
N GLY A 94 8.51 18.94 -2.43
CA GLY A 94 7.20 18.29 -2.29
C GLY A 94 7.18 17.04 -1.40
N ILE A 95 8.34 16.51 -1.01
CA ILE A 95 8.45 15.34 -0.13
C ILE A 95 8.63 15.82 1.31
N GLY A 96 7.83 15.26 2.21
CA GLY A 96 7.92 15.53 3.65
C GLY A 96 9.01 14.70 4.30
N HIS A 97 8.95 13.38 4.09
CA HIS A 97 9.94 12.43 4.60
C HIS A 97 9.91 11.12 3.81
N VAL A 98 10.92 10.28 4.03
CA VAL A 98 11.06 8.95 3.44
C VAL A 98 11.45 7.99 4.55
N ASP A 99 10.62 6.97 4.77
CA ASP A 99 10.85 5.94 5.77
C ASP A 99 11.25 4.62 5.12
N ARG A 100 11.98 3.79 5.86
CA ARG A 100 12.25 2.42 5.44
C ARG A 100 10.99 1.59 5.61
N PHE A 101 10.68 0.78 4.62
CA PHE A 101 9.58 -0.18 4.67
C PHE A 101 10.13 -1.61 4.69
N ASP A 102 9.79 -2.37 5.72
CA ASP A 102 10.11 -3.80 5.80
C ASP A 102 8.81 -4.60 5.67
N PRO A 103 8.54 -5.24 4.53
CA PRO A 103 7.30 -5.97 4.32
C PRO A 103 7.15 -7.13 5.32
N PRO A 104 5.91 -7.45 5.74
CA PRO A 104 5.67 -8.56 6.66
C PRO A 104 6.16 -9.88 6.03
N LYS A 105 7.01 -10.60 6.76
CA LYS A 105 7.47 -11.93 6.33
C LYS A 105 6.28 -12.90 6.38
N LYS A 106 5.94 -13.55 5.26
CA LYS A 106 5.01 -14.67 5.27
C LYS A 106 5.57 -15.78 6.18
N ARG A 107 4.92 -16.04 7.32
CA ARG A 107 5.09 -17.32 8.01
C ARG A 107 4.38 -18.36 7.14
N TYR A 108 5.15 -19.26 6.55
CA TYR A 108 4.57 -20.52 6.11
C TYR A 108 4.21 -21.32 7.37
N GLU A 109 2.92 -21.35 7.74
CA GLU A 109 2.43 -22.43 8.58
C GLU A 109 2.29 -23.67 7.69
N PRO A 110 3.09 -24.74 7.91
CA PRO A 110 2.85 -25.98 7.21
C PRO A 110 1.46 -26.48 7.61
N ALA A 111 0.63 -26.81 6.62
CA ALA A 111 -0.63 -27.49 6.87
C ALA A 111 -0.31 -28.76 7.67
N VAL A 112 -0.83 -28.84 8.89
CA VAL A 112 -0.78 -30.05 9.70
C VAL A 112 -1.78 -31.00 9.04
N GLU A 113 -1.26 -31.98 8.30
CA GLU A 113 -2.01 -33.17 7.87
C GLU A 113 -2.27 -34.09 9.06
#